data_AF-A0A965MVX7-F1
#
_entry.id   AF-A0A965MVX7-F1
#
_cell.length_a   1.000
_cell.length_b   1.000
_cell.length_c   1.000
_cell.angle_alpha   90.00
_cell.angle_beta   90.00
_cell.angle_gamma   90.00
#
_symmetry.space_group_name_H-M   'P 1'
#
loop_
_entity.id
_entity.type
_entity.pdbx_description
1 polymer ?
#
loop_
_entity_poly.entity_id
_entity_poly.type
_entity_poly.pdbx_seq_one_letter_code
_entity_poly.pdbx_strand_id
1 'polypeptide(L)'
;EIKETVNERDANIDDFYAKRDIYKVDALDRKEYEEFKSKLDDKDLELLNANKQFYEIQFSNVGGLVMPLILEFTFINGKKEVIRIPAEIWRQYEDKVSKVFIFDQEVTSVRLDPFLETADTDLDNNSWPKKEIPSRYQLFKQQQSKENPMQREKRMISGE
;
A
#
# COMPACT_ATOMS: atom_id res chain seq x y z
N GLU A 1 22.36 -11.77 -23.40
CA GLU A 1 21.71 -10.49 -23.73
C GLU A 1 20.97 -10.61 -25.05
N ILE A 2 19.70 -10.20 -25.08
CA ILE A 2 18.94 -10.03 -26.31
C ILE A 2 19.38 -8.68 -26.89
N LYS A 3 19.98 -8.69 -28.08
CA LYS A 3 20.55 -7.48 -28.69
C LYS A 3 19.49 -6.54 -29.30
N GLU A 4 18.34 -7.09 -29.67
CA GLU A 4 17.25 -6.36 -30.35
C GLU A 4 15.97 -7.21 -30.29
N THR A 5 14.83 -6.56 -30.04
CA THR A 5 13.52 -7.21 -30.03
C THR A 5 12.92 -7.27 -31.44
N VAL A 6 11.95 -8.16 -31.67
CA VAL A 6 11.34 -8.33 -33.00
C VAL A 6 10.58 -7.06 -33.42
N ASN A 7 9.97 -6.36 -32.46
CA ASN A 7 9.27 -5.08 -32.68
C ASN A 7 10.22 -3.96 -33.12
N GLU A 8 11.48 -3.96 -32.63
CA GLU A 8 12.51 -3.00 -33.08
C GLU A 8 13.00 -3.28 -34.50
N ARG A 9 12.98 -4.54 -34.95
CA ARG A 9 13.35 -4.94 -36.33
C ARG A 9 12.26 -4.73 -37.35
N ASP A 10 11.00 -4.92 -36.97
CA ASP A 10 9.83 -4.77 -37.84
C ASP A 10 8.75 -3.91 -37.18
N ALA A 11 8.69 -2.65 -37.61
CA ALA A 11 7.75 -1.65 -37.13
C ALA A 11 6.29 -1.96 -37.51
N ASN A 12 6.01 -2.94 -38.38
CA ASN A 12 4.66 -3.38 -38.71
C ASN A 12 4.05 -4.32 -37.66
N ILE A 13 4.86 -4.84 -36.74
CA ILE A 13 4.38 -5.73 -35.66
C ILE A 13 3.66 -4.92 -34.58
N ASP A 14 4.01 -3.64 -34.41
CA ASP A 14 3.36 -2.75 -33.45
C ASP A 14 1.97 -2.32 -33.95
N ASP A 15 0.97 -3.07 -33.50
CA ASP A 15 -0.45 -2.78 -33.68
C ASP A 15 -0.93 -1.65 -32.74
N PHE A 16 -2.19 -1.24 -32.87
CA PHE A 16 -2.87 -0.21 -32.09
C PHE A 16 -2.59 -0.29 -30.58
N TYR A 17 -2.61 -1.50 -30.01
CA TYR A 17 -2.39 -1.72 -28.58
C TYR A 17 -0.96 -1.42 -28.11
N ALA A 18 0.05 -1.52 -28.98
CA ALA A 18 1.44 -1.26 -28.64
C ALA A 18 1.76 0.26 -28.57
N LYS A 19 1.03 1.07 -29.35
CA LYS A 19 1.24 2.53 -29.45
C LYS A 19 0.25 3.36 -28.64
N ARG A 20 -0.77 2.72 -28.05
CA ARG A 20 -1.79 3.42 -27.27
C ARG A 20 -1.21 3.90 -25.95
N ASP A 21 -1.22 5.21 -25.76
CA ASP A 21 -0.96 5.82 -24.46
C ASP A 21 -2.19 5.67 -23.57
N ILE A 22 -2.07 4.85 -22.52
CA ILE A 22 -3.14 4.56 -21.55
C ILE A 22 -3.52 5.77 -20.69
N TYR A 23 -2.68 6.81 -20.64
CA TYR A 23 -2.92 8.00 -19.82
C TYR A 23 -3.40 9.21 -20.63
N LYS A 24 -3.47 9.08 -21.96
CA LYS A 24 -3.91 10.18 -22.82
C LYS A 24 -5.43 10.23 -22.86
N VAL A 25 -5.96 11.39 -22.44
CA VAL A 25 -7.40 11.68 -22.46
C VAL A 25 -7.89 11.80 -23.90
N ASP A 26 -8.90 11.01 -24.27
CA ASP A 26 -9.57 11.05 -25.56
C ASP A 26 -10.76 12.04 -25.58
N ALA A 27 -11.29 12.32 -26.77
CA ALA A 27 -12.51 13.11 -26.93
C ALA A 27 -13.75 12.42 -26.33
N LEU A 28 -13.79 11.08 -26.32
CA LEU A 28 -14.84 10.31 -25.64
C LEU A 28 -14.80 10.52 -24.12
N ASP A 29 -13.62 10.40 -23.51
CA ASP A 29 -13.43 10.61 -22.06
C ASP A 29 -13.94 11.98 -21.61
N ARG A 30 -13.73 13.03 -22.42
CA ARG A 30 -14.23 14.38 -22.13
C ARG A 30 -15.75 14.45 -22.13
N LYS A 31 -16.41 13.78 -23.10
CA LYS A 31 -17.87 13.73 -23.16
C LYS A 31 -18.44 12.97 -21.97
N GLU A 32 -17.85 11.83 -21.62
CA GLU A 32 -18.27 11.04 -20.45
C GLU A 32 -18.12 11.85 -19.16
N TYR A 33 -17.05 12.64 -19.03
CA TYR A 33 -16.86 13.54 -17.89
C TYR A 33 -17.91 14.66 -17.83
N GLU A 34 -18.26 15.28 -18.96
CA GLU A 34 -19.31 16.30 -19.01
C GLU A 34 -20.69 15.74 -18.65
N GLU A 35 -21.03 14.55 -19.17
CA GLU A 35 -22.25 13.85 -18.82
C GLU A 35 -22.30 13.48 -17.34
N PHE A 36 -21.19 12.98 -16.78
CA PHE A 36 -21.06 12.71 -15.35
C PHE A 36 -21.32 13.97 -14.53
N LYS A 37 -20.65 15.08 -14.88
CA LYS A 37 -20.80 16.37 -14.20
C LYS A 37 -22.25 16.89 -14.24
N SER A 38 -22.96 16.67 -15.35
CA SER A 38 -24.36 17.10 -15.49
C SER A 38 -25.35 16.36 -14.57
N LYS A 39 -24.96 15.18 -14.08
CA LYS A 39 -25.79 14.34 -13.19
C LYS A 39 -25.54 14.60 -11.70
N LEU A 40 -24.48 15.35 -11.37
CA LEU A 40 -24.10 15.63 -9.98
C LEU A 40 -24.93 16.77 -9.40
N ASP A 41 -25.24 16.67 -8.11
CA ASP A 41 -25.85 17.75 -7.33
C ASP A 41 -24.80 18.80 -6.94
N ASP A 42 -25.23 19.98 -6.52
CA ASP A 42 -24.33 21.11 -6.21
C ASP A 42 -23.29 20.74 -5.13
N LYS A 43 -23.70 19.94 -4.14
CA LYS A 43 -22.81 19.45 -3.07
C LYS A 43 -21.74 18.49 -3.58
N ASP A 44 -22.09 17.63 -4.52
CA ASP A 44 -21.16 16.66 -5.08
C ASP A 44 -20.14 17.36 -5.99
N LEU A 45 -20.56 18.41 -6.69
CA LEU A 45 -19.67 19.30 -7.45
C LEU A 45 -18.68 20.02 -6.53
N GLU A 46 -19.11 20.52 -5.38
CA GLU A 46 -18.21 21.12 -4.40
C GLU A 46 -17.17 20.12 -3.89
N LEU A 47 -17.57 18.89 -3.57
CA LEU A 47 -16.66 17.83 -3.14
C LEU A 47 -15.66 17.44 -4.24
N LEU A 48 -16.12 17.36 -5.49
CA LEU A 48 -15.25 17.07 -6.64
C LEU A 48 -14.18 18.15 -6.83
N ASN A 49 -14.54 19.41 -6.62
CA ASN A 49 -13.63 20.55 -6.76
C ASN A 49 -12.75 20.80 -5.52
N ALA A 50 -13.03 20.15 -4.39
CA ALA A 50 -12.34 20.38 -3.13
C ALA A 50 -10.90 19.83 -3.08
N ASN A 51 -10.44 19.13 -4.13
CA ASN A 51 -9.10 18.52 -4.23
C ASN A 51 -8.71 17.66 -3.01
N LYS A 52 -9.71 17.02 -2.38
CA LYS A 52 -9.49 16.12 -1.25
C LYS A 52 -9.03 14.74 -1.73
N GLN A 53 -8.31 14.06 -0.86
CA GLN A 53 -7.84 12.71 -1.07
C GLN A 53 -8.80 11.73 -0.38
N PHE A 54 -9.35 10.81 -1.18
CA PHE A 54 -10.29 9.80 -0.72
C PHE A 54 -9.60 8.44 -0.67
N TYR A 55 -9.63 7.80 0.50
CA TYR A 55 -9.03 6.48 0.71
C TYR A 55 -10.09 5.51 1.21
N GLU A 56 -10.36 4.47 0.44
CA GLU A 56 -11.15 3.33 0.92
C GLU A 56 -10.20 2.28 1.49
N ILE A 57 -10.39 1.93 2.76
CA ILE A 57 -9.65 0.85 3.40
C ILE A 57 -10.62 -0.26 3.74
N GLN A 58 -10.27 -1.47 3.31
CA GLN A 58 -11.04 -2.69 3.56
C GLN A 58 -10.33 -3.52 4.63
N PHE A 59 -11.07 -3.89 5.66
CA PHE A 59 -10.62 -4.70 6.77
C PHE A 59 -11.30 -6.05 6.70
N SER A 60 -10.55 -7.11 7.02
CA SER A 60 -11.08 -8.47 7.13
C SER A 60 -10.79 -9.00 8.52
N ASN A 61 -11.81 -9.54 9.18
CA ASN A 61 -11.67 -10.24 10.44
C ASN A 61 -11.28 -11.70 10.15
N VAL A 62 -10.01 -12.05 10.35
CA VAL A 62 -9.50 -13.42 10.11
C VAL A 62 -9.62 -14.29 11.37
N GLY A 63 -9.52 -13.68 12.55
CA GLY A 63 -9.48 -14.38 13.84
C GLY A 63 -10.85 -14.66 14.46
N GLY A 64 -11.94 -14.12 13.90
CA GLY A 64 -13.30 -14.27 14.42
C GLY A 64 -13.57 -13.51 15.71
N LEU A 65 -12.62 -12.69 16.18
CA LEU A 65 -12.79 -11.82 17.34
C LEU A 65 -12.96 -10.38 16.88
N VAL A 66 -14.12 -9.80 17.15
CA VAL A 66 -14.36 -8.38 16.86
C VAL A 66 -13.47 -7.50 17.73
N MET A 67 -12.74 -6.59 17.10
CA MET A 67 -11.81 -5.68 17.78
C MET A 67 -11.99 -4.23 17.28
N PRO A 68 -11.69 -3.22 18.11
CA PRO A 68 -11.62 -1.85 17.63
C PRO A 68 -10.51 -1.71 16.56
N LEU A 69 -10.74 -0.88 15.55
CA LEU A 69 -9.75 -0.56 14.53
C LEU A 69 -9.04 0.74 14.90
N ILE A 70 -7.76 0.65 15.25
CA ILE A 70 -6.90 1.80 15.58
C ILE A 70 -5.95 2.01 14.41
N LEU A 71 -6.07 3.14 13.72
CA LEU A 71 -5.30 3.43 12.52
C LEU A 71 -4.42 4.65 12.73
N GLU A 72 -3.13 4.53 12.45
CA GLU A 72 -2.21 5.67 12.30
C GLU A 72 -1.99 5.96 10.82
N PHE A 73 -2.39 7.16 10.39
CA PHE A 73 -2.10 7.70 9.07
C PHE A 73 -0.85 8.58 9.16
N THR A 74 0.11 8.36 8.27
CA THR A 74 1.27 9.24 8.09
C THR A 74 1.14 9.94 6.75
N PHE A 75 1.11 11.28 6.77
CA PHE A 75 1.00 12.12 5.58
C PHE A 75 2.36 12.44 4.98
N ILE A 76 2.35 12.93 3.73
CA ILE A 76 3.57 13.31 3.00
C ILE A 76 4.41 14.40 3.70
N ASN A 77 3.77 15.25 4.51
CA ASN A 77 4.46 16.27 5.31
C ASN A 77 5.06 15.72 6.63
N GLY A 78 4.93 14.41 6.88
CA GLY A 78 5.40 13.75 8.10
C GLY A 78 4.46 13.87 9.31
N LYS A 79 3.32 14.58 9.19
CA LYS A 79 2.31 14.59 10.26
C LYS A 79 1.68 13.22 10.39
N LYS A 80 1.28 12.90 11.62
CA LYS A 80 0.59 11.66 11.96
C LYS A 80 -0.77 11.97 12.55
N GLU A 81 -1.76 11.18 12.16
CA GLU A 81 -3.11 11.26 12.71
C GLU A 81 -3.56 9.86 13.11
N VAL A 82 -4.10 9.74 14.33
CA VAL A 82 -4.59 8.48 14.87
C VAL A 82 -6.11 8.52 14.90
N ILE A 83 -6.73 7.59 14.20
CA ILE A 83 -8.19 7.41 14.17
C ILE A 83 -8.53 6.11 14.90
N ARG A 84 -9.36 6.22 15.93
CA ARG A 84 -9.88 5.08 16.69
C ARG A 84 -11.32 4.83 16.29
N ILE A 85 -11.58 3.64 15.78
CA ILE A 85 -12.92 3.19 15.40
C ILE A 85 -13.31 2.09 16.39
N PRO A 86 -14.44 2.23 17.07
CA PRO A 86 -14.85 1.25 18.06
C PRO A 86 -15.39 -0.01 17.37
N ALA A 87 -15.50 -1.10 18.13
CA ALA A 87 -15.80 -2.42 17.58
C ALA A 87 -17.22 -2.54 16.99
N GLU A 88 -18.12 -1.56 17.17
CA GLU A 88 -19.46 -1.59 16.58
C GLU A 88 -19.44 -1.53 15.04
N ILE A 89 -18.30 -1.18 14.44
CA ILE A 89 -18.13 -1.22 12.98
C ILE A 89 -18.41 -2.61 12.38
N TRP A 90 -18.19 -3.67 13.16
CA TRP A 90 -18.41 -5.07 12.76
C TRP A 90 -19.88 -5.52 12.90
N ARG A 91 -20.80 -4.66 13.37
CA ARG A 91 -22.17 -5.08 13.70
C ARG A 91 -23.00 -5.49 12.49
N GLN A 92 -22.79 -4.87 11.32
CA GLN A 92 -23.53 -5.22 10.10
C GLN A 92 -22.91 -6.41 9.37
N TYR A 93 -21.58 -6.43 9.32
CA TYR A 93 -20.79 -7.47 8.66
C TYR A 93 -19.57 -7.77 9.54
N GLU A 94 -19.54 -8.98 10.08
CA GLU A 94 -18.48 -9.41 11.00
C GLU A 94 -17.18 -9.76 10.28
N ASP A 95 -17.27 -10.30 9.06
CA ASP A 95 -16.11 -10.81 8.32
C ASP A 95 -15.31 -9.70 7.64
N LYS A 96 -15.99 -8.71 7.07
CA LYS A 96 -15.38 -7.66 6.25
C LYS A 96 -16.09 -6.33 6.44
N VAL A 97 -15.31 -5.27 6.57
CA VAL A 97 -15.83 -3.91 6.60
C VAL A 97 -14.95 -2.96 5.80
N SER A 98 -15.57 -2.09 5.02
CA SER A 98 -14.89 -1.01 4.33
C SER A 98 -15.22 0.33 4.97
N LYS A 99 -14.23 1.22 5.00
CA LYS A 99 -14.43 2.59 5.45
C LYS A 99 -13.66 3.57 4.56
N VAL A 100 -14.33 4.65 4.21
CA VAL A 100 -13.75 5.76 3.45
C VAL A 100 -13.22 6.81 4.42
N PHE A 101 -12.00 7.25 4.18
CA PHE A 101 -11.33 8.35 4.86
C PHE A 101 -11.11 9.49 3.87
N ILE A 102 -11.34 10.71 4.33
CA ILE A 102 -11.23 11.91 3.51
C ILE A 102 -10.20 12.82 4.18
N PHE A 103 -9.11 13.13 3.47
CA PHE A 103 -8.04 13.97 3.95
C PHE A 103 -7.73 15.09 2.96
N ASP A 104 -7.19 16.20 3.45
CA ASP A 104 -6.74 17.30 2.58
C ASP A 104 -5.33 17.04 2.01
N GLN A 105 -4.63 16.03 2.53
CA GLN A 105 -3.25 15.70 2.18
C GLN A 105 -3.10 14.23 1.83
N GLU A 106 -2.10 13.95 1.01
CA GLU A 106 -1.78 12.59 0.59
C GLU A 106 -1.20 11.76 1.75
N VAL A 107 -1.73 10.55 1.92
CA VAL A 107 -1.28 9.56 2.90
C VAL A 107 -0.15 8.73 2.31
N THR A 108 0.99 8.70 2.99
CA THR A 108 2.17 7.93 2.61
C THR A 108 2.18 6.53 3.22
N SER A 109 1.69 6.38 4.46
CA SER A 109 1.57 5.07 5.08
C SER A 109 0.41 4.99 6.07
N VAL A 110 -0.13 3.79 6.22
CA VAL A 110 -1.17 3.45 7.18
C VAL A 110 -0.67 2.30 8.04
N ARG A 111 -0.87 2.40 9.35
CA ARG A 111 -0.56 1.33 10.29
C ARG A 111 -1.77 0.98 11.13
N LEU A 112 -2.15 -0.29 11.13
CA LEU A 112 -3.14 -0.86 12.05
C LEU A 112 -2.46 -1.15 13.39
N ASP A 113 -3.15 -0.80 14.46
CA ASP A 113 -2.75 -0.92 15.85
C ASP A 113 -1.27 -0.52 16.13
N PRO A 114 -0.93 0.77 15.99
CA PRO A 114 0.43 1.26 16.27
C PRO A 114 0.84 1.10 17.74
N PHE A 115 -0.11 0.97 18.67
CA PHE A 115 0.12 0.93 20.11
C PHE A 115 0.06 -0.48 20.71
N LEU A 116 -0.25 -1.50 19.89
CA LEU A 116 -0.40 -2.89 20.33
C LEU A 116 -1.46 -3.01 21.44
N GLU A 117 -2.59 -2.32 21.26
CA GLU A 117 -3.73 -2.37 22.18
C GLU A 117 -4.67 -3.55 21.87
N THR A 118 -4.60 -4.11 20.65
CA THR A 118 -5.41 -5.27 20.27
C THR A 118 -4.65 -6.57 20.53
N ALA A 119 -5.40 -7.66 20.72
CA ALA A 119 -4.85 -8.99 20.95
C ALA A 119 -4.44 -9.70 19.64
N ASP A 120 -3.90 -8.95 18.68
CA ASP A 120 -3.47 -9.48 17.39
C ASP A 120 -2.15 -10.26 17.51
N THR A 121 -2.09 -11.41 16.85
CA THR A 121 -0.90 -12.27 16.86
C THR A 121 0.00 -12.05 15.65
N ASP A 122 -0.52 -11.51 14.56
CA ASP A 122 0.21 -11.29 13.32
C ASP A 122 0.32 -9.78 13.03
N LEU A 123 1.55 -9.26 13.07
CA LEU A 123 1.81 -7.84 12.79
C LEU A 123 2.30 -7.60 11.35
N ASP A 124 2.51 -8.66 10.57
CA ASP A 124 3.14 -8.58 9.25
C ASP A 124 2.21 -7.95 8.21
N ASN A 125 0.90 -7.95 8.45
CA ASN A 125 -0.13 -7.36 7.60
C ASN A 125 -0.67 -6.02 8.13
N ASN A 126 -0.15 -5.52 9.25
CA ASN A 126 -0.64 -4.30 9.90
C ASN A 126 -0.07 -3.00 9.32
N SER A 127 0.62 -3.06 8.17
CA SER A 127 1.20 -1.87 7.53
C SER A 127 0.95 -1.83 6.04
N TRP A 128 0.59 -0.65 5.56
CA TRP A 128 0.57 -0.29 4.16
C TRP A 128 1.49 0.92 3.91
N PRO A 129 2.42 0.85 2.95
CA PRO A 129 2.85 -0.33 2.19
C PRO A 129 3.39 -1.44 3.12
N LYS A 130 3.31 -2.70 2.66
CA LYS A 130 3.75 -3.86 3.45
C LYS A 130 5.23 -3.73 3.80
N LYS A 131 5.55 -3.81 5.08
CA LYS A 131 6.94 -3.83 5.57
C LYS A 131 7.38 -5.28 5.78
N GLU A 132 8.53 -5.64 5.22
CA GLU A 132 9.15 -6.94 5.51
C GLU A 132 9.81 -6.87 6.89
N ILE A 133 9.22 -7.55 7.86
CA ILE A 133 9.80 -7.71 9.19
C ILE A 133 10.66 -8.98 9.17
N PRO A 134 11.98 -8.89 9.40
CA PRO A 134 12.84 -10.07 9.34
C PRO A 134 12.47 -11.05 10.46
N SER A 135 12.32 -12.32 10.10
CA SER A 135 12.01 -13.37 11.09
C SER A 135 13.17 -13.57 12.07
N ARG A 136 12.86 -14.06 13.29
CA ARG A 136 13.89 -14.39 14.30
C ARG A 136 14.94 -15.37 13.76
N TYR A 137 14.55 -16.29 12.90
CA TYR A 137 15.46 -17.24 12.25
C TYR A 137 16.39 -16.59 11.22
N GLN A 138 15.88 -15.65 10.40
CA GLN A 138 16.70 -14.87 9.48
C GLN A 138 17.72 -14.00 10.23
N LEU A 139 17.30 -13.37 11.34
CA LEU A 139 18.21 -12.61 12.21
C LEU A 139 19.30 -13.50 12.82
N PHE A 140 18.95 -14.71 13.28
CA PHE A 140 19.92 -15.68 13.81
C PHE A 140 20.95 -16.11 12.74
N LYS A 141 20.52 -16.43 11.52
CA LYS A 141 21.42 -16.75 10.40
C LYS A 141 22.33 -15.58 10.04
N GLN A 142 21.80 -14.36 10.05
CA GLN A 142 22.59 -13.16 9.78
C GLN A 142 23.69 -12.96 10.84
N GLN A 143 23.41 -13.33 12.10
CA GLN A 143 24.38 -13.28 13.19
C GLN A 143 25.52 -14.31 13.07
N GLN A 144 25.27 -15.47 12.45
CA GLN A 144 26.31 -16.50 12.25
C GLN A 144 27.39 -16.11 11.23
N SER A 145 27.18 -15.06 10.43
CA SER A 145 28.08 -14.68 9.33
C SER A 145 29.16 -13.65 9.69
N LYS A 146 29.54 -13.50 10.96
CA LYS A 146 30.70 -12.68 11.35
C LYS A 146 31.77 -13.57 11.96
N GLU A 147 32.78 -13.94 11.17
CA GLU A 147 34.03 -14.51 11.70
C GLU A 147 34.61 -13.55 12.74
N ASN A 148 34.93 -14.07 13.92
CA ASN A 148 35.63 -13.29 14.95
C ASN A 148 37.08 -13.00 14.49
N PRO A 149 37.72 -11.91 14.95
CA PRO A 149 39.08 -11.53 14.52
C PRO A 149 40.12 -12.66 14.65
N MET A 150 40.04 -13.45 15.74
CA MET A 150 40.89 -14.64 15.93
C MET A 150 40.63 -15.77 14.93
N GLN A 151 39.39 -15.95 14.48
CA GLN A 151 39.07 -16.97 13.46
C GLN A 151 39.58 -16.53 12.09
N ARG A 152 39.47 -15.22 11.79
CA ARG A 152 40.11 -14.59 10.62
C ARG A 152 41.62 -14.76 10.60
N GLU A 153 42.29 -14.51 11.73
CA GLU A 153 43.75 -14.72 11.85
C GLU A 153 44.12 -16.18 11.66
N LYS A 154 43.41 -17.12 12.29
CA LYS A 154 43.66 -18.55 12.09
C LYS A 154 43.49 -18.98 10.64
N ARG A 155 42.52 -18.40 9.92
CA ARG A 155 42.29 -18.66 8.49
C ARG A 155 43.39 -18.08 7.60
N MET A 156 43.86 -16.86 7.89
CA MET A 156 45.05 -16.28 7.24
C MET A 156 46.31 -17.12 7.46
N ILE A 157 46.49 -17.68 8.66
CA ILE A 157 47.64 -18.52 9.00
C ILE A 157 47.52 -19.93 8.39
N SER A 158 46.31 -20.47 8.26
CA SER A 158 46.08 -21.81 7.71
C SER A 158 46.11 -21.90 6.19
N GLY A 159 46.16 -20.78 5.46
CA GLY A 159 46.44 -20.76 4.02
C GLY A 159 45.38 -21.38 3.12
N GLU A 160 44.09 -21.17 3.44
CA GLU A 160 42.96 -21.32 2.50
C GLU A 160 42.43 -19.95 2.09
#